data_AF-A0A6G3XN20-F1
#
_entry.id   AF-A0A6G3XN20-F1
#
_cell.length_a   1.000
_cell.length_b   1.000
_cell.length_c   1.000
_cell.angle_alpha   90.00
_cell.angle_beta   90.00
_cell.angle_gamma   90.00
#
_symmetry.space_group_name_H-M   'P 1'
#
loop_
_entity.id
_entity.type
_entity.pdbx_description
1 polymer ?
#
loop_
_entity_poly.entity_id
_entity_poly.type
_entity_poly.pdbx_seq_one_letter_code
_entity_poly.pdbx_strand_id
1 'polypeptide(L)'
;ALWAPAAPANYTVPSHPSERRVDRVVIHVAQQLFTPTAGIFRNPSKQVSAHYVVRSGDGHVAQCVREKDIAWHAGNWEWNT
;
A
#
# COMPACT_ATOMS: atom_id res chain seq x y z
N ALA A 1 13.90 -3.00 1.79
CA ALA A 1 12.54 -3.13 2.37
C ALA A 1 12.22 -4.61 2.55
N LEU A 2 11.48 -4.96 3.60
CA LEU A 2 10.87 -6.29 3.79
C LEU A 2 9.68 -6.42 2.83
N TRP A 3 9.55 -7.55 2.14
CA TRP A 3 8.33 -7.86 1.41
C TRP A 3 7.25 -8.36 2.37
N ALA A 4 6.14 -7.62 2.48
CA ALA A 4 5.02 -7.92 3.36
C ALA A 4 3.70 -7.73 2.59
N PRO A 5 3.37 -8.64 1.66
CA PRO A 5 2.33 -8.42 0.66
C PRO A 5 0.96 -8.18 1.28
N ALA A 6 0.23 -7.22 0.74
CA ALA A 6 -1.20 -7.08 0.96
C ALA A 6 -1.95 -8.26 0.32
N ALA A 7 -3.15 -8.55 0.82
CA ALA A 7 -4.04 -9.51 0.17
C ALA A 7 -4.41 -9.01 -1.25
N PRO A 8 -4.50 -9.89 -2.26
CA PRO A 8 -4.97 -9.52 -3.60
C PRO A 8 -6.33 -8.82 -3.63
N ALA A 9 -7.17 -9.06 -2.62
CA ALA A 9 -8.47 -8.41 -2.45
C ALA A 9 -8.40 -6.95 -1.93
N ASN A 10 -7.20 -6.42 -1.67
CA ASN A 10 -6.98 -5.08 -1.11
C ASN A 10 -6.25 -4.13 -2.07
N TYR A 11 -6.07 -4.49 -3.34
CA TYR A 11 -5.45 -3.64 -4.37
C TYR A 11 -5.95 -4.02 -5.76
N THR A 12 -5.72 -3.17 -6.76
CA THR A 12 -6.09 -3.43 -8.15
C THR A 12 -4.85 -3.70 -9.01
N VAL A 13 -4.87 -4.79 -9.78
CA VAL A 13 -3.89 -5.02 -10.85
C VAL A 13 -4.45 -4.37 -12.13
N PRO A 14 -3.84 -3.29 -12.64
CA PRO A 14 -4.33 -2.65 -13.87
C PRO A 14 -4.05 -3.53 -15.10
N SER A 15 -4.89 -3.41 -16.14
CA SER A 15 -4.70 -4.11 -17.41
C SER A 15 -3.48 -3.61 -18.21
N HIS A 16 -3.12 -2.33 -18.05
CA HIS A 16 -1.97 -1.69 -18.70
C HIS A 16 -1.06 -1.02 -17.65
N PRO A 17 -0.29 -1.80 -16.87
CA PRO A 17 0.53 -1.27 -15.78
C PRO A 17 1.64 -0.32 -16.25
N SER A 18 2.22 -0.56 -17.44
CA SER A 18 3.33 0.24 -17.98
C SER A 18 2.94 1.65 -18.43
N GLU A 19 1.65 1.89 -18.67
CA GLU A 19 1.15 3.19 -19.12
C GLU A 19 0.93 4.16 -17.95
N ARG A 20 0.93 3.66 -16.71
CA ARG A 20 0.75 4.45 -15.49
C ARG A 20 2.10 4.89 -14.95
N ARG A 21 2.35 6.19 -14.95
CA ARG A 21 3.52 6.79 -14.30
C ARG A 21 3.13 7.33 -12.93
N VAL A 22 3.88 6.93 -11.91
CA VAL A 22 3.77 7.54 -10.58
C VAL A 22 4.31 8.97 -10.66
N ASP A 23 3.49 9.95 -10.33
CA ASP A 23 3.81 11.38 -10.39
C ASP A 23 3.65 12.10 -9.04
N ARG A 24 3.21 11.38 -8.01
CA ARG A 24 2.97 11.91 -6.66
C ARG A 24 3.20 10.85 -5.58
N VAL A 25 3.41 11.32 -4.36
CA VAL A 25 3.48 10.48 -3.15
C VAL A 25 2.41 10.98 -2.17
N VAL A 26 1.53 10.09 -1.74
CA VAL A 26 0.52 10.36 -0.71
C VAL A 26 1.02 9.81 0.62
N ILE A 27 1.16 10.67 1.63
CA ILE A 27 1.69 10.31 2.94
C ILE A 27 0.54 10.15 3.94
N HIS A 28 0.50 9.00 4.62
CA HIS A 28 -0.44 8.71 5.70
C HIS A 28 0.31 8.40 6.99
N VAL A 29 -0.33 8.67 8.13
CA VAL A 29 0.09 8.09 9.41
C VAL A 29 -0.81 6.90 9.70
N ALA A 30 -0.23 5.70 9.74
CA ALA A 30 -0.94 4.55 10.27
C ALA A 30 -1.11 4.78 11.77
N GLN A 31 -2.33 4.99 12.26
CA GLN A 31 -2.67 5.13 13.68
C GLN A 31 -2.51 3.78 14.44
N GLN A 32 -1.51 2.98 14.02
CA GLN A 32 -1.16 1.68 14.55
C GLN A 32 0.34 1.43 14.45
N LEU A 33 0.81 0.39 15.15
CA LEU A 33 2.19 -0.07 15.08
C LEU A 33 2.50 -0.73 13.72
N PHE A 34 3.79 -0.74 13.35
CA PHE A 34 4.27 -1.26 12.08
C PHE A 34 3.78 -2.67 11.72
N THR A 35 3.99 -3.64 12.61
CA THR A 35 3.61 -5.05 12.35
C THR A 35 2.08 -5.23 12.27
N PRO A 36 1.28 -4.68 13.20
CA PRO A 36 -0.18 -4.63 13.05
C PRO A 36 -0.68 -4.01 11.75
N THR A 37 -0.10 -2.88 11.30
CA THR A 37 -0.47 -2.25 10.02
C THR A 37 -0.26 -3.19 8.84
N ALA A 38 0.91 -3.84 8.74
CA ALA A 38 1.16 -4.84 7.72
C ALA A 38 0.21 -6.06 7.84
N GLY A 39 -0.24 -6.39 9.06
CA GLY A 39 -1.26 -7.40 9.31
C GLY A 39 -2.66 -7.01 8.79
N ILE A 40 -3.05 -5.75 8.92
CA ILE A 40 -4.31 -5.22 8.36
C ILE A 40 -4.34 -5.40 6.84
N PHE A 41 -3.25 -5.05 6.16
CA PHE A 41 -3.17 -5.15 4.69
C PHE A 41 -3.23 -6.59 4.18
N ARG A 42 -2.83 -7.57 5.00
CA ARG A 42 -2.95 -9.00 4.70
C ARG A 42 -4.36 -9.56 4.89
N ASN A 43 -5.25 -8.84 5.56
CA ASN A 43 -6.61 -9.29 5.79
C ASN A 43 -7.53 -8.85 4.63
N PRO A 44 -8.07 -9.77 3.82
CA PRO A 44 -8.90 -9.44 2.66
C PRO A 44 -10.22 -8.76 3.02
N SER A 45 -10.71 -8.88 4.26
CA SER A 45 -11.93 -8.18 4.68
C SER A 45 -11.73 -6.70 4.99
N LYS A 46 -10.47 -6.22 5.02
CA LYS A 46 -10.16 -4.83 5.33
C LYS A 46 -10.26 -3.89 4.15
N GLN A 47 -10.14 -4.41 2.91
CA GLN A 47 -10.29 -3.63 1.67
C GLN A 47 -9.47 -2.33 1.68
N VAL A 48 -8.25 -2.40 2.20
CA VAL A 48 -7.32 -1.25 2.33
C VAL A 48 -5.88 -1.75 2.22
N SER A 49 -5.02 -0.96 1.58
CA SER A 49 -3.59 -1.22 1.48
C SER A 49 -2.81 0.07 1.25
N ALA A 50 -1.48 0.01 1.37
CA ALA A 50 -0.57 1.04 0.90
C ALA A 50 0.61 0.37 0.19
N HIS A 51 1.35 1.10 -0.67
CA HIS A 51 2.56 0.56 -1.28
C HIS A 51 3.65 0.27 -0.25
N TYR A 52 3.78 1.17 0.73
CA TYR A 52 4.85 1.12 1.73
C TYR A 52 4.35 1.45 3.14
N VAL A 53 4.94 0.78 4.14
CA VAL A 53 4.86 1.16 5.55
C VAL A 53 6.27 1.43 6.04
N VAL A 54 6.47 2.55 6.74
CA VAL A 54 7.76 2.92 7.33
C VAL A 54 7.61 2.94 8.85
N ARG A 55 8.47 2.20 9.56
CA ARG A 55 8.50 2.18 11.02
C ARG A 55 9.15 3.45 11.53
N SER A 56 8.45 4.19 12.38
CA SER A 56 8.90 5.50 12.88
C SER A 56 10.19 5.44 13.71
N GLY A 57 10.40 4.37 14.48
CA GLY A 57 11.53 4.29 15.42
C GLY A 57 12.91 4.10 14.76
N ASP A 58 12.97 3.49 13.58
CA ASP A 58 14.24 3.11 12.95
C ASP A 58 14.22 3.14 11.42
N GLY A 59 13.14 3.62 10.81
CA GLY A 59 13.00 3.72 9.36
C GLY A 59 12.83 2.37 8.65
N HIS A 60 12.61 1.26 9.36
CA HIS A 60 12.42 -0.02 8.69
C HIS A 60 11.22 0.02 7.75
N VAL A 61 11.42 -0.37 6.49
CA VAL A 61 10.40 -0.29 5.43
C VAL A 61 9.86 -1.67 5.10
N ALA A 62 8.52 -1.81 5.09
CA ALA A 62 7.83 -2.91 4.42
C ALA A 62 7.24 -2.43 3.09
N GLN A 63 7.42 -3.19 2.02
CA GLN A 63 6.68 -3.03 0.77
C GLN A 63 5.50 -4.00 0.78
N CYS A 64 4.29 -3.48 0.55
CA CYS A 64 3.04 -4.22 0.66
C CYS A 64 2.31 -4.38 -0.67
N VAL A 65 2.42 -3.40 -1.57
CA VAL A 65 1.89 -3.46 -2.94
C VAL A 65 2.99 -2.98 -3.88
N ARG A 66 3.15 -3.63 -5.03
CA ARG A 66 4.12 -3.20 -6.05
C ARG A 66 3.59 -1.94 -6.74
N GLU A 67 4.48 -1.05 -7.15
CA GLU A 67 4.12 0.24 -7.77
C GLU A 67 3.38 0.09 -9.11
N LYS A 68 3.58 -1.05 -9.79
CA LYS A 68 2.80 -1.39 -11.00
C LYS A 68 1.32 -1.68 -10.71
N ASP A 69 0.98 -1.93 -9.45
CA ASP A 69 -0.36 -2.22 -8.97
C ASP A 69 -0.88 -1.02 -8.14
N ILE A 70 -2.20 -0.88 -8.06
CA ILE A 70 -2.87 0.26 -7.44
C ILE A 70 -3.29 -0.11 -6.02
N ALA A 71 -2.55 0.37 -5.01
CA ALA A 71 -2.94 0.22 -3.62
C ALA A 71 -4.19 1.06 -3.28
N TRP A 72 -4.98 0.61 -2.31
CA TRP A 72 -6.21 1.28 -1.90
C TRP A 72 -5.98 2.07 -0.61
N HIS A 73 -5.39 3.27 -0.71
CA HIS A 73 -5.03 4.09 0.46
C HIS A 73 -5.74 5.45 0.54
N ALA A 74 -6.00 6.13 -0.58
CA ALA A 74 -6.39 7.55 -0.54
C ALA A 74 -7.89 7.77 -0.29
N GLY A 75 -8.73 6.73 -0.42
CA GLY A 75 -10.19 6.83 -0.38
C GLY A 75 -10.82 7.47 -1.63
N ASN A 76 -10.11 8.39 -2.30
CA ASN A 76 -10.46 8.89 -3.63
C ASN A 76 -9.59 8.20 -4.69
N TRP A 77 -10.27 7.61 -5.69
CA TRP A 77 -9.66 6.82 -6.75
C TRP A 77 -8.68 7.59 -7.62
N GLU A 78 -8.96 8.87 -7.92
CA GLU A 78 -8.08 9.73 -8.73
C GLU A 78 -6.70 9.89 -8.11
N TRP A 79 -6.59 9.80 -6.77
CA TRP A 79 -5.30 9.88 -6.08
C TRP A 79 -4.59 8.54 -5.96
N ASN A 80 -5.28 7.43 -6.21
CA ASN A 80 -4.66 6.11 -6.27
C ASN A 80 -4.10 5.79 -7.67
N THR A 81 -4.51 6.53 -8.72
CA THR A 81 -4.23 6.21 -10.13
C THR A 81 -3.44 7.27 -10.87
#